data_AF-A0A6J7DNV1-F1
#
_entry.id   AF-A0A6J7DNV1-F1
#
_cell.length_a   1.000
_cell.length_b   1.000
_cell.length_c   1.000
_cell.angle_alpha   90.00
_cell.angle_beta   90.00
_cell.angle_gamma   90.00
#
_symmetry.space_group_name_H-M   'P 1'
#
loop_
_entity.id
_entity.type
_entity.pdbx_description
1 polymer ?
#
loop_
_entity_poly.entity_id
_entity_poly.type
_entity_poly.pdbx_seq_one_letter_code
_entity_poly.pdbx_strand_id
1 'polypeptide(L)' 'MGIGRPIGQQDPADFVLKPFSKEERGNLATFIQRGADAIESLVINGLDKAQTSFND' A
#
# COMPACT_ATOMS: atom_id res chain seq x y z
N MET A 1 2.68 0.15 2.23
CA MET A 1 1.60 -0.50 1.46
C MET A 1 0.77 -1.37 2.40
N GLY A 2 -0.39 -0.89 2.86
CA GLY A 2 -1.32 -1.67 3.69
C GLY A 2 -2.65 -1.87 2.99
N ILE A 3 -3.27 -3.04 3.16
CA ILE A 3 -4.59 -3.38 2.60
C ILE A 3 -5.68 -3.44 3.69
N GLY A 4 -5.38 -2.96 4.90
CA GLY A 4 -6.24 -3.08 6.07
C GLY A 4 -6.14 -4.45 6.75
N ARG A 5 -7.10 -4.75 7.61
CA ARG A 5 -7.23 -6.04 8.31
C ARG A 5 -8.67 -6.53 8.20
N PRO A 6 -8.89 -7.86 8.15
CA PRO A 6 -10.23 -8.42 8.25
C PRO A 6 -10.91 -7.93 9.53
N ILE A 7 -12.21 -7.62 9.43
CA ILE A 7 -13.05 -7.22 10.56
C ILE A 7 -13.84 -8.43 11.06
N GLY A 8 -13.94 -8.59 12.39
CA GLY A 8 -14.67 -9.70 12.98
C GLY A 8 -14.02 -11.06 12.70
N GLN A 9 -14.85 -12.06 12.37
CA GLN A 9 -14.42 -13.45 12.13
C GLN A 9 -14.17 -13.78 10.66
N GLN A 10 -13.90 -12.79 9.81
CA GLN A 10 -13.55 -13.03 8.41
C GLN A 10 -12.22 -13.77 8.31
N ASP A 11 -12.17 -14.82 7.50
CA ASP A 11 -10.93 -15.54 7.21
C ASP A 11 -9.92 -14.61 6.48
N PRO A 12 -8.63 -14.59 6.88
CA PRO A 12 -7.63 -13.74 6.25
C PRO A 12 -7.41 -14.04 4.76
N ALA A 13 -7.51 -15.29 4.32
CA ALA A 13 -7.37 -15.66 2.91
C ALA A 13 -8.52 -15.05 2.09
N ASP A 14 -9.75 -15.15 2.59
CA ASP A 14 -10.91 -14.52 1.95
C ASP A 14 -10.76 -12.99 1.89
N PHE A 15 -10.18 -12.38 2.93
CA PHE A 15 -9.95 -10.93 2.96
C PHE A 15 -8.95 -10.45 1.91
N VAL A 16 -7.85 -11.19 1.68
CA VAL A 16 -6.83 -10.78 0.70
C VAL A 16 -7.20 -11.15 -0.74
N LEU A 17 -8.06 -12.15 -0.94
CA LEU A 17 -8.52 -12.58 -2.26
C LEU A 17 -9.75 -11.84 -2.76
N LYS A 18 -10.49 -11.14 -1.89
CA LYS A 18 -11.66 -10.36 -2.30
C LYS A 18 -11.26 -9.24 -3.26
N PRO A 19 -12.13 -8.89 -4.23
CA PRO A 19 -11.90 -7.72 -5.06
C PRO A 19 -12.00 -6.42 -4.25
N PHE A 20 -11.20 -5.42 -4.61
CA PHE A 20 -11.34 -4.07 -4.07
C PHE A 20 -12.75 -3.52 -4.32
N SER A 21 -13.30 -2.83 -3.32
CA SER A 21 -14.54 -2.07 -3.42
C SER A 21 -14.41 -0.91 -4.40
N LYS A 22 -15.54 -0.32 -4.80
CA LYS A 22 -15.55 0.84 -5.71
C LYS A 22 -14.76 2.03 -5.15
N GLU A 23 -14.84 2.24 -3.84
CA GLU A 23 -14.13 3.32 -3.15
C GLU A 23 -12.62 3.06 -3.11
N GLU A 24 -12.19 1.85 -2.71
CA GLU A 24 -10.76 1.47 -2.70
C GLU A 24 -10.13 1.56 -4.09
N ARG A 25 -10.86 1.15 -5.14
CA ARG A 25 -10.39 1.27 -6.54
C ARG A 25 -10.08 2.70 -6.93
N GLY A 26 -10.83 3.69 -6.42
CA GLY A 26 -10.58 5.11 -6.69
C GLY A 26 -9.22 5.59 -6.16
N ASN A 27 -8.74 5.00 -5.07
CA ASN A 27 -7.47 5.36 -4.43
C ASN A 27 -6.29 4.48 -4.87
N LEU A 28 -6.57 3.36 -5.56
CA LEU A 28 -5.57 2.34 -5.88
C LEU A 28 -4.44 2.87 -6.76
N ALA A 29 -4.74 3.74 -7.73
CA ALA A 29 -3.74 4.33 -8.61
C ALA A 29 -2.71 5.16 -7.82
N THR A 30 -3.18 6.07 -6.97
CA THR A 30 -2.31 6.91 -6.11
C THR A 30 -1.52 6.06 -5.12
N PHE A 31 -2.14 5.02 -4.56
CA PHE A 31 -1.48 4.10 -3.63
C PHE A 31 -0.32 3.34 -4.31
N ILE A 32 -0.53 2.82 -5.51
CA ILE A 32 0.52 2.17 -6.31
C ILE A 32 1.61 3.18 -6.68
N GLN A 33 1.24 4.38 -7.12
CA GLN A 33 2.19 5.43 -7.48
C GLN A 33 3.10 5.78 -6.30
N ARG A 34 2.54 6.01 -5.11
CA ARG A 34 3.34 6.29 -3.90
C ARG A 34 4.31 5.15 -3.58
N GLY A 35 3.93 3.90 -3.85
CA GLY A 35 4.81 2.74 -3.71
C GLY A 35 5.96 2.75 -4.73
N ALA A 36 5.68 3.10 -5.99
CA ALA A 36 6.69 3.22 -7.03
C ALA A 36 7.67 4.36 -6.72
N ASP A 37 7.17 5.52 -6.30
CA ASP A 37 8.00 6.67 -5.92
C ASP A 37 8.91 6.35 -4.72
N ALA A 38 8.42 5.56 -3.76
CA ALA A 38 9.23 5.10 -2.64
C ALA A 38 10.38 4.17 -3.08
N ILE A 39 10.12 3.28 -4.05
CA ILE A 39 11.14 2.39 -4.63
C ILE A 39 12.17 3.21 -5.43
N GLU A 40 11.72 4.16 -6.24
CA GLU A 40 12.60 5.05 -6.99
C GLU A 40 13.49 5.87 -6.05
N SER A 41 12.90 6.45 -5.00
CA SER A 41 13.66 7.19 -3.98
C SER A 41 14.64 6.29 -3.25
N LEU A 42 14.28 5.05 -2.93
CA LEU A 42 15.21 4.09 -2.33
C LEU A 42 16.44 3.84 -3.21
N VAL A 43 16.23 3.66 -4.52
CA VAL A 43 17.30 3.41 -5.48
C VAL A 43 18.20 4.63 -5.68
N ILE A 44 17.62 5.83 -5.77
CA ILE A 44 18.35 7.07 -6.10
C ILE A 44 18.97 7.72 -4.86
N ASN A 45 18.23 7.73 -3.74
CA ASN A 45 18.55 8.54 -2.55
C ASN A 45 18.99 7.71 -1.34
N GLY A 46 18.87 6.38 -1.38
CA GLY A 46 19.21 5.47 -0.29
C GLY A 46 18.13 5.34 0.78
N LEU A 47 18.36 4.40 1.70
CA LEU A 47 17.36 3.92 2.66
C LEU A 47 16.85 5.01 3.60
N ASP A 48 17.73 5.75 4.26
CA ASP A 48 17.35 6.72 5.30
C ASP A 48 16.38 7.77 4.75
N LYS A 49 16.71 8.37 3.59
CA LYS A 49 15.86 9.37 2.94
C LYS A 49 14.52 8.78 2.48
N ALA A 50 14.55 7.61 1.83
CA ALA A 50 13.32 6.97 1.37
C ALA A 50 12.40 6.60 2.55
N GLN A 51 12.94 6.14 3.68
CA GLN A 51 12.13 5.85 4.86
C GLN A 51 11.51 7.11 5.45
N THR A 52 12.29 8.17 5.67
CA THR A 52 11.75 9.43 6.22
C THR A 52 10.68 10.07 5.33
N SER A 53 10.76 9.90 4.00
CA SER A 53 9.80 10.52 3.07
C SER A 53 8.51 9.71 2.85
N PHE A 54 8.48 8.41 3.18
CA PHE A 54 7.37 7.53 2.80
C PHE A 54 6.78 6.69 3.95
N ASN A 55 7.45 6.63 5.11
CA ASN A 55 6.97 5.91 6.30
C ASN A 55 6.43 6.88 7.35
N ASP A 56 5.31 7.50 7.02
CA ASP A 56 4.52 8.35 7.91
C ASP A 56 3.44 7.54 8.65
#